data_AF-A0A2K9PDL1-F1
#
_entry.id   AF-A0A2K9PDL1-F1
#
_cell.length_a   1.000
_cell.length_b   1.000
_cell.length_c   1.000
_cell.angle_alpha   90.00
_cell.angle_beta   90.00
_cell.angle_gamma   90.00
#
_symmetry.space_group_name_H-M   'P 1'
#
loop_
_entity.id
_entity.type
_entity.pdbx_description
1 polymer ?
#
loop_
_entity_poly.entity_id
_entity_poly.type
_entity_poly.pdbx_seq_one_letter_code
_entity_poly.pdbx_strand_id
1 'polypeptide(L)'
;MTNKQVSAEFETKFSQNLETQMTSMFKNFKPSDGSSMKIVSEQINESRDCVLSLINSYREPSRSDLVSQCITDFKKRVGDTGNGYPYVRDWTVLESDPRNSKNKLVVGFIFSQGGPNIPGKIICKIKNNKYDDLISSE
;
A
#
# COMPACT_ATOMS: atom_id res chain seq x y z
N MET A 1 12.19 9.16 23.34
CA MET A 1 11.50 9.96 22.30
C MET A 1 12.36 10.11 21.03
N THR A 2 13.16 9.11 20.64
CA THR A 2 14.34 9.39 19.78
C THR A 2 14.30 8.82 18.35
N ASN A 3 13.45 7.83 18.02
CA ASN A 3 13.42 7.26 16.66
C ASN A 3 12.44 7.93 15.69
N LYS A 4 11.27 8.38 16.17
CA LYS A 4 10.25 9.00 15.32
C LYS A 4 10.68 10.37 14.76
N GLN A 5 11.37 11.15 15.59
CA GLN A 5 11.78 12.52 15.22
C GLN A 5 12.94 12.51 14.21
N VAL A 6 13.89 11.58 14.37
CA VAL A 6 14.99 11.36 13.41
C VAL A 6 14.46 10.85 12.06
N SER A 7 13.45 9.96 12.06
CA SER A 7 12.81 9.48 10.83
C SER A 7 12.07 10.60 10.08
N ALA A 8 11.32 11.44 10.80
CA ALA A 8 10.55 12.52 10.18
C ALA A 8 11.48 13.63 9.64
N GLU A 9 12.56 13.96 10.35
CA GLU A 9 13.59 14.91 9.92
C GLU A 9 14.42 14.37 8.74
N PHE A 10 14.69 13.07 8.69
CA PHE A 10 15.32 12.42 7.55
C PHE A 10 14.40 12.48 6.33
N GLU A 11 13.13 12.10 6.48
CA GLU A 11 12.14 12.11 5.40
C GLU A 11 11.97 13.52 4.81
N THR A 12 11.82 14.55 5.64
CA THR A 12 11.71 15.94 5.16
C THR A 12 12.98 16.45 4.49
N LYS A 13 14.16 16.24 5.09
CA LYS A 13 15.44 16.65 4.47
C LYS A 13 15.72 15.90 3.18
N PHE A 14 15.35 14.63 3.11
CA PHE A 14 15.52 13.80 1.92
C PHE A 14 14.56 14.22 0.80
N SER A 15 13.28 14.46 1.11
CA SER A 15 12.30 15.00 0.15
C SER A 15 12.74 16.36 -0.39
N GLN A 16 13.21 17.27 0.47
CA GLN A 16 13.69 18.60 0.04
C GLN A 16 14.95 18.50 -0.83
N ASN A 17 15.89 17.61 -0.51
CA ASN A 17 17.08 17.38 -1.33
C ASN A 17 16.73 16.74 -2.68
N LEU A 18 15.77 15.81 -2.73
CA LEU A 18 15.28 15.21 -3.96
C LEU A 18 14.58 16.25 -4.84
N GLU A 19 13.69 17.06 -4.29
CA GLU A 19 13.03 18.14 -5.03
C GLU A 19 14.05 19.15 -5.57
N THR A 20 15.07 19.49 -4.79
CA THR A 20 16.13 20.41 -5.20
C THR A 20 17.00 19.81 -6.31
N GLN A 21 17.40 18.54 -6.19
CA GLN A 21 18.19 17.84 -7.22
C GLN A 21 17.39 17.64 -8.51
N MET A 22 16.12 17.25 -8.40
CA MET A 22 15.20 17.19 -9.55
C MET A 22 15.10 18.55 -10.22
N THR A 23 14.79 19.62 -9.47
CA THR A 23 14.66 20.99 -10.00
C THR A 23 15.96 21.47 -10.66
N SER A 24 17.12 21.13 -10.09
CA SER A 24 18.42 21.46 -10.68
C SER A 24 18.68 20.69 -11.97
N MET A 25 18.22 19.45 -12.07
CA MET A 25 18.31 18.65 -13.29
C MET A 25 17.39 19.21 -14.38
N PHE A 26 16.19 19.68 -14.03
CA PHE A 26 15.25 20.35 -14.93
C PHE A 26 15.75 21.69 -15.46
N LYS A 27 16.44 22.49 -14.64
CA LYS A 27 17.02 23.78 -15.08
C LYS A 27 18.08 23.63 -16.17
N ASN A 28 18.75 22.48 -16.23
CA ASN A 28 19.78 22.19 -17.24
C ASN A 28 19.22 21.51 -18.50
N PHE A 29 17.97 21.03 -18.45
CA PHE A 29 17.27 20.51 -19.61
C PHE A 29 16.50 21.64 -20.32
N LYS A 30 17.01 22.09 -21.47
CA LYS A 30 16.20 22.87 -22.44
C LYS A 30 15.50 21.85 -23.36
N PRO A 31 14.18 21.60 -23.21
CA PRO A 31 13.49 20.67 -24.09
C PRO A 31 13.32 21.35 -25.44
N SER A 32 13.84 20.77 -26.53
CA SER A 32 13.54 21.30 -27.86
C SER A 32 12.12 20.99 -28.31
N ASP A 33 11.46 19.95 -27.77
CA ASP A 33 10.16 19.50 -28.27
C ASP A 33 9.27 18.89 -27.16
N GLY A 34 7.95 19.02 -27.29
CA GLY A 34 6.97 18.56 -26.30
C GLY A 34 6.95 17.05 -26.03
N SER A 35 7.58 16.22 -26.88
CA SER A 35 7.75 14.78 -26.64
C SER A 35 8.79 14.49 -25.55
N SER A 36 9.80 15.35 -25.41
CA SER A 36 10.87 15.20 -24.42
C SER A 36 10.33 15.40 -22.99
N MET A 37 9.36 16.29 -22.80
CA MET A 37 8.72 16.50 -21.50
C MET A 37 7.92 15.29 -21.02
N LYS A 38 7.30 14.51 -21.94
CA LYS A 38 6.55 13.30 -21.59
C LYS A 38 7.46 12.15 -21.16
N ILE A 39 8.57 11.94 -21.87
CA ILE A 39 9.55 10.91 -21.53
C ILE A 39 10.20 11.22 -20.19
N VAL A 40 10.52 12.49 -19.94
CA VAL A 40 11.11 12.91 -18.66
C VAL A 40 10.07 12.79 -17.53
N SER A 41 8.80 13.14 -17.74
CA SER A 41 7.78 12.95 -16.71
C SER A 41 7.50 11.48 -16.40
N GLU A 42 7.54 10.60 -17.39
CA GLU A 42 7.47 9.14 -17.21
C GLU A 42 8.66 8.63 -16.39
N GLN A 43 9.89 9.05 -16.71
CA GLN A 43 11.08 8.69 -15.92
C GLN A 43 11.07 9.24 -14.49
N ILE A 44 10.51 10.44 -14.26
CA ILE A 44 10.31 10.98 -12.90
C ILE A 44 9.36 10.08 -12.12
N ASN A 45 8.23 9.70 -12.74
CA ASN A 45 7.24 8.87 -12.08
C ASN A 45 7.81 7.49 -11.74
N GLU A 46 8.51 6.85 -12.69
CA GLU A 46 9.21 5.59 -12.45
C GLU A 46 10.26 5.70 -11.33
N SER A 47 11.04 6.78 -11.32
CA SER A 47 12.04 7.02 -10.28
C SER A 47 11.39 7.26 -8.91
N ARG A 48 10.28 8.00 -8.87
CA ARG A 48 9.47 8.21 -7.66
C ARG A 48 8.93 6.90 -7.12
N ASP A 49 8.35 6.08 -7.98
CA ASP A 49 7.80 4.77 -7.60
C ASP A 49 8.89 3.83 -7.08
N CYS A 50 10.07 3.85 -7.71
CA CYS A 50 11.23 3.10 -7.26
C CYS A 50 11.73 3.55 -5.88
N VAL A 51 11.86 4.86 -5.66
CA VAL A 51 12.30 5.42 -4.36
C VAL A 51 11.25 5.18 -3.28
N LEU A 52 9.96 5.33 -3.57
CA LEU A 52 8.89 5.02 -2.63
C LEU A 52 8.85 3.53 -2.30
N SER A 53 9.05 2.65 -3.28
CA SER A 53 9.21 1.21 -3.07
C SER A 53 10.39 0.90 -2.15
N LEU A 54 11.53 1.57 -2.37
CA LEU A 54 12.72 1.42 -1.54
C LEU A 54 12.48 1.93 -0.10
N ILE A 55 11.90 3.11 0.07
CA ILE A 55 11.57 3.66 1.41
C ILE A 55 10.58 2.75 2.15
N ASN A 56 9.55 2.28 1.45
CA ASN A 56 8.58 1.33 1.99
C ASN A 56 9.21 -0.02 2.35
N SER A 57 10.33 -0.41 1.71
CA SER A 57 11.07 -1.61 2.07
C SER A 57 11.85 -1.48 3.40
N TYR A 58 12.23 -0.25 3.78
CA TYR A 58 12.99 0.04 5.02
C TYR A 58 12.12 0.46 6.20
N ARG A 59 10.88 0.92 5.95
CA ARG A 59 9.95 1.32 7.01
C ARG A 59 9.23 0.11 7.59
N GLU A 60 9.11 0.06 8.93
CA GLU A 60 8.23 -0.92 9.57
C GLU A 60 6.77 -0.73 9.12
N PRO A 61 6.09 -1.78 8.63
CA PRO A 61 4.70 -1.67 8.18
C PRO A 61 3.80 -1.16 9.30
N SER A 62 2.94 -0.19 8.98
CA SER A 62 1.85 0.18 9.88
C SER A 62 0.77 -0.91 9.90
N ARG A 63 -0.12 -0.89 10.90
CA ARG A 63 -1.28 -1.81 10.91
C ARG A 63 -2.14 -1.66 9.65
N SER A 64 -2.27 -0.44 9.12
CA SER A 64 -3.01 -0.19 7.89
C SER A 64 -2.34 -0.88 6.70
N ASP A 65 -1.01 -0.83 6.60
CA ASP A 65 -0.26 -1.48 5.51
C ASP A 65 -0.43 -2.99 5.53
N LEU A 66 -0.44 -3.59 6.73
CA LEU A 66 -0.66 -5.02 6.93
C LEU A 66 -2.08 -5.44 6.51
N VAL A 67 -3.08 -4.62 6.83
CA VAL A 67 -4.46 -4.84 6.37
C VAL A 67 -4.55 -4.73 4.85
N SER A 68 -3.95 -3.71 4.24
CA SER A 68 -3.95 -3.52 2.78
C SER A 68 -3.29 -4.70 2.04
N GLN A 69 -2.19 -5.22 2.57
CA GLN A 69 -1.52 -6.42 2.01
C GLN A 69 -2.42 -7.65 2.08
N CYS A 70 -3.06 -7.87 3.22
CA CYS A 70 -4.02 -8.96 3.42
C CYS A 70 -5.24 -8.86 2.50
N ILE A 71 -5.82 -7.67 2.33
CA ILE A 71 -6.93 -7.41 1.41
C ILE A 71 -6.52 -7.72 -0.03
N THR A 72 -5.33 -7.26 -0.44
CA THR A 72 -4.80 -7.51 -1.78
C THR A 72 -4.63 -9.00 -2.06
N ASP A 73 -4.08 -9.75 -1.10
CA ASP A 73 -3.95 -11.21 -1.21
C ASP A 73 -5.32 -11.89 -1.28
N PHE A 74 -6.28 -11.50 -0.44
CA PHE A 74 -7.63 -12.06 -0.50
C PHE A 74 -8.30 -11.83 -1.86
N LYS A 75 -8.28 -10.59 -2.35
CA LYS A 75 -8.82 -10.21 -3.66
C LYS A 75 -8.23 -11.07 -4.78
N LYS A 76 -6.91 -11.29 -4.75
CA LYS A 76 -6.22 -12.15 -5.70
C LYS A 76 -6.70 -13.61 -5.63
N ARG A 77 -6.90 -14.15 -4.42
CA ARG A 77 -7.35 -15.54 -4.22
C ARG A 77 -8.78 -15.78 -4.68
N VAL A 78 -9.67 -14.81 -4.46
CA VAL A 78 -11.08 -14.92 -4.87
C VAL A 78 -11.33 -14.44 -6.31
N GLY A 79 -10.30 -13.96 -7.00
CA GLY A 79 -10.40 -13.48 -8.37
C GLY A 79 -11.21 -12.19 -8.51
N ASP A 80 -11.12 -11.27 -7.53
CA ASP A 80 -11.76 -9.96 -7.63
C ASP A 80 -11.32 -9.27 -8.93
N THR A 81 -12.30 -8.95 -9.77
CA THR A 81 -12.08 -8.38 -11.10
C THR A 81 -11.86 -6.88 -11.09
N GLY A 82 -12.13 -6.20 -9.95
CA GLY A 82 -12.12 -4.75 -9.81
C GLY A 82 -13.29 -4.05 -10.51
N ASN A 83 -13.67 -4.54 -11.71
CA ASN A 83 -14.75 -4.04 -12.55
C ASN A 83 -15.68 -5.21 -12.95
N GLY A 84 -16.64 -5.52 -12.09
CA GLY A 84 -17.62 -6.58 -12.32
C GLY A 84 -17.61 -7.64 -11.21
N TYR A 85 -18.14 -8.81 -11.53
CA TYR A 85 -18.17 -9.94 -10.60
C TYR A 85 -17.05 -10.95 -10.92
N PRO A 86 -16.46 -11.58 -9.90
CA PRO A 86 -16.70 -11.33 -8.48
C PRO A 86 -16.01 -10.04 -7.99
N TYR A 87 -16.57 -9.44 -6.92
CA TYR A 87 -15.96 -8.30 -6.22
C TYR A 87 -15.95 -8.50 -4.71
N VAL A 88 -15.00 -7.82 -4.04
CA VAL A 88 -14.94 -7.72 -2.58
C VAL A 88 -14.86 -6.25 -2.14
N ARG A 89 -15.77 -5.84 -1.24
CA ARG A 89 -15.87 -4.45 -0.77
C ARG A 89 -16.23 -4.35 0.72
N ASP A 90 -16.47 -3.12 1.17
CA ASP A 90 -16.96 -2.79 2.52
C ASP A 90 -16.05 -3.33 3.64
N TRP A 91 -14.74 -3.17 3.44
CA TRP A 91 -13.70 -3.65 4.34
C TRP A 91 -13.72 -2.93 5.68
N THR A 92 -13.80 -3.69 6.77
CA THR A 92 -13.80 -3.14 8.14
C THR A 92 -12.95 -4.00 9.07
N VAL A 93 -12.04 -3.38 9.82
CA VAL A 93 -11.29 -4.09 10.88
C VAL A 93 -12.21 -4.30 12.09
N LEU A 94 -12.42 -5.56 12.48
CA LEU A 94 -13.31 -5.94 13.57
C LEU A 94 -12.52 -6.01 14.87
N GLU A 95 -12.30 -4.86 15.51
CA GLU A 95 -11.45 -4.77 16.70
C GLU A 95 -11.99 -5.58 17.90
N SER A 96 -13.31 -5.72 17.99
CA SER A 96 -14.01 -6.45 19.05
C SER A 96 -14.08 -7.97 18.84
N ASP A 97 -13.66 -8.51 17.69
CA ASP A 97 -13.64 -9.97 17.48
C ASP A 97 -12.61 -10.61 18.43
N PRO A 98 -12.96 -11.66 19.18
CA PRO A 98 -12.06 -12.28 20.17
C PRO A 98 -10.78 -12.88 19.55
N ARG A 99 -10.76 -13.11 18.23
CA ARG A 99 -9.58 -13.61 17.51
C ARG A 99 -8.66 -12.48 17.06
N ASN A 100 -9.11 -11.22 17.17
CA ASN A 100 -8.30 -10.05 16.91
C ASN A 100 -7.24 -9.91 18.00
N SER A 101 -5.99 -9.75 17.58
CA SER A 101 -4.83 -9.64 18.47
C SER A 101 -3.71 -8.85 17.79
N LYS A 102 -2.56 -8.72 18.46
CA LYS A 102 -1.39 -8.07 17.86
C LYS A 102 -0.90 -8.78 16.59
N ASN A 103 -1.02 -10.11 16.54
CA ASN A 103 -0.50 -10.94 15.46
C ASN A 103 -1.60 -11.46 14.50
N LYS A 104 -2.86 -11.10 14.75
CA LYS A 104 -4.01 -11.51 13.95
C LYS A 104 -4.97 -10.34 13.83
N LEU A 105 -5.22 -9.85 12.62
CA LEU A 105 -6.23 -8.83 12.38
C LEU A 105 -7.46 -9.48 11.78
N VAL A 106 -8.62 -9.27 12.39
CA VAL A 106 -9.89 -9.74 11.82
C VAL A 106 -10.46 -8.63 10.95
N VAL A 107 -10.71 -8.94 9.69
CA VAL A 107 -11.25 -7.98 8.71
C VAL A 107 -12.53 -8.54 8.12
N GLY A 108 -13.63 -7.83 8.31
CA GLY A 108 -14.92 -8.11 7.67
C GLY A 108 -14.98 -7.53 6.25
N PHE A 109 -15.78 -8.16 5.40
CA PHE A 109 -15.99 -7.75 4.01
C PHE A 109 -17.35 -8.19 3.50
N ILE A 110 -17.73 -7.65 2.35
CA ILE A 110 -18.88 -8.09 1.55
C ILE A 110 -18.36 -8.64 0.23
N PHE A 111 -18.75 -9.87 -0.10
CA PHE A 111 -18.41 -10.56 -1.33
C PHE A 111 -19.64 -10.79 -2.20
N SER A 112 -19.50 -10.67 -3.51
CA SER A 112 -20.56 -11.04 -4.44
C SER A 112 -19.98 -11.64 -5.72
N GLN A 113 -20.69 -12.62 -6.28
CA GLN A 113 -20.36 -13.30 -7.54
C GLN A 113 -21.44 -13.07 -8.63
N GLY A 114 -22.28 -12.05 -8.50
CA GLY A 114 -23.40 -11.80 -9.40
C GLY A 114 -24.76 -12.25 -8.85
N GLY A 115 -24.76 -12.68 -7.59
CA GLY A 115 -25.96 -13.01 -6.80
C GLY A 115 -26.04 -12.16 -5.53
N PRO A 116 -26.76 -12.65 -4.49
CA PRO A 116 -26.85 -11.98 -3.21
C PRO A 116 -25.47 -11.70 -2.61
N ASN A 117 -25.35 -10.56 -1.93
CA ASN A 117 -24.15 -10.20 -1.20
C ASN A 117 -23.95 -11.14 0.00
N ILE A 118 -22.74 -11.66 0.15
CA ILE A 118 -22.34 -12.58 1.19
C ILE A 118 -21.38 -11.83 2.13
N PRO A 119 -21.80 -11.52 3.37
CA PRO A 119 -20.87 -11.02 4.37
C PRO A 119 -19.89 -12.12 4.77
N GLY A 120 -18.63 -11.74 4.91
CA GLY A 120 -17.56 -12.64 5.30
C GLY A 120 -16.53 -11.94 6.18
N LYS A 121 -15.59 -12.73 6.68
CA LYS A 121 -14.49 -12.26 7.51
C LYS A 121 -13.24 -13.07 7.19
N ILE A 122 -12.09 -12.43 7.24
CA ILE A 122 -10.78 -13.06 7.11
C ILE A 122 -9.93 -12.69 8.32
N ILE A 123 -8.92 -13.53 8.60
CA ILE A 123 -7.92 -13.27 9.61
C ILE A 123 -6.58 -13.08 8.91
N CYS A 124 -6.04 -11.86 8.97
CA CYS A 124 -4.71 -11.53 8.49
C CYS A 124 -3.67 -11.95 9.54
N LYS A 125 -2.83 -12.94 9.22
CA LYS A 125 -1.71 -13.36 10.07
C LYS A 125 -0.56 -12.39 9.92
N ILE A 126 0.00 -11.99 11.05
CA ILE A 126 1.17 -11.13 11.13
C ILE A 126 2.28 -11.88 11.86
N LYS A 127 3.45 -11.92 11.24
CA LYS A 127 4.67 -12.52 11.81
C LYS A 127 5.81 -11.54 11.69
N ASN A 128 6.52 -11.29 12.78
CA ASN A 128 7.65 -10.34 12.83
C ASN A 128 7.31 -8.95 12.24
N ASN A 129 6.12 -8.43 12.58
CA ASN A 129 5.59 -7.16 12.08
C ASN A 129 5.42 -7.08 10.54
N LYS A 130 5.31 -8.24 9.87
CA LYS A 130 5.04 -8.36 8.44
C LYS A 130 3.80 -9.22 8.21
N TYR A 131 3.11 -8.95 7.10
CA TYR A 131 2.03 -9.82 6.64
C TYR A 131 2.63 -11.18 6.30
N ASP A 132 2.03 -12.24 6.84
CA ASP A 132 2.48 -13.62 6.65
C ASP A 132 1.55 -14.34 5.65
N ASP A 133 0.25 -14.38 5.96
CA ASP A 133 -0.78 -15.09 5.19
C ASP A 133 -2.18 -14.72 5.72
N LEU A 134 -3.25 -15.18 5.08
CA LEU A 134 -4.63 -15.02 5.53
C LEU A 134 -5.30 -16.37 5.81
N ILE A 135 -6.25 -16.37 6.75
CA ILE A 135 -7.14 -17.51 7.01
C ILE A 135 -8.57 -17.07 6.70
N SER A 136 -9.29 -17.87 5.92
CA SER A 136 -10.74 -17.72 5.84
C SER A 136 -11.33 -18.02 7.20
N SER A 137 -12.13 -17.09 7.71
CA SER A 137 -12.75 -17.21 9.01
C SER A 137 -14.19 -17.62 8.76
N GLU A 138 -14.45 -18.92 8.88
CA GLU A 138 -15.80 -19.50 8.84
C GLU A 138 -16.78 -18.74 9.75
#